data_AF-A0A016TRW0-F1
#
_entry.id   AF-A0A016TRW0-F1
#
_cell.length_a   1.000
_cell.length_b   1.000
_cell.length_c   1.000
_cell.angle_alpha   90.00
_cell.angle_beta   90.00
_cell.angle_gamma   90.00
#
_symmetry.space_group_name_H-M   'P 1'
#
loop_
_entity.id
_entity.type
_entity.pdbx_description
1 polymer ?
#
loop_
_entity_poly.entity_id
_entity_poly.type
_entity_poly.pdbx_seq_one_letter_code
_entity_poly.pdbx_strand_id
1 'polypeptide(L)'
;MIVGLIVLQLLASQVAAIPRRGNEPWSLILCKFKDSDFEPRSAEWFAEWISGGNNPDTIESYFSSVSNAVYTIKGSNVTKWLRLPWSRREVLRMAVMDPRLQSERERPFAMFDKAKQLCISFAEENGFVLNRQKITIINTENTAVYGKDTGVLLTPKLIFSSVLTHEMIHSMNIGHSYSDRKIRVFPYSSPGEYDDKYDLMSTANAHMRLSTYGLGGPGLNGPHLDYLGWLPQNRMVYFGRDGRNNYTLRLSSLSVPHRLTIGWLLVMIPYDRDDPGNVYTIEYRTPVGNDAGIKQGAVVIHKVHRIGVSYYSTLMTHEKGEYNELTAGTEWLQFLDINVDGGFQYIRVKVERVHGKSHSADLKIATTFRPELCRGADVRMEVKQSPHLITHGVRSVCIEQNRTVTQRDIDRQYLRDAFFDMRKTFGQNECKNGRVWRAIDAYDYVCVEPHRVDQVMDTVASVDEDDDGCDDYLVHRNAFQGDKACVSEDERALIHKENAESHRHLRNYAFFNGADSVGL
;
A
#
# COMPACT_ATOMS: atom_id res chain seq x y z
N MET A 1 41.03 -33.91 -18.39
CA MET A 1 41.01 -33.21 -17.09
C MET A 1 40.06 -32.04 -17.20
N ILE A 2 39.13 -31.95 -16.26
CA ILE A 2 37.81 -31.30 -16.36
C ILE A 2 37.93 -29.78 -16.29
N VAL A 3 37.31 -29.09 -17.24
CA VAL A 3 37.06 -27.65 -17.22
C VAL A 3 35.84 -27.42 -16.32
N GLY A 4 36.06 -26.82 -15.15
CA GLY A 4 35.00 -26.49 -14.20
C GLY A 4 34.15 -25.31 -14.69
N LEU A 5 32.86 -25.58 -14.93
CA LEU A 5 31.85 -24.53 -15.08
C LEU A 5 31.69 -23.80 -13.74
N ILE A 6 32.05 -22.53 -13.69
CA ILE A 6 31.58 -21.61 -12.64
C ILE A 6 30.14 -21.25 -13.01
N VAL A 7 29.19 -21.87 -12.32
CA VAL A 7 27.79 -21.42 -12.34
C VAL A 7 27.73 -20.10 -11.57
N LEU A 8 27.72 -18.99 -12.30
CA LEU A 8 27.44 -17.68 -11.76
C LEU A 8 25.94 -17.68 -11.36
N GLN A 9 25.65 -18.05 -10.10
CA GLN A 9 24.35 -17.76 -9.53
C GLN A 9 24.20 -16.24 -9.50
N LEU A 10 23.46 -15.71 -10.47
CA LEU A 10 22.89 -14.38 -10.41
C LEU A 10 22.03 -14.33 -9.15
N LEU A 11 22.62 -13.81 -8.06
CA LEU A 11 21.86 -13.27 -6.93
C LEU A 11 21.05 -12.11 -7.49
N ALA A 12 19.88 -12.42 -8.03
CA ALA A 12 18.87 -11.43 -8.35
C ALA A 12 18.61 -10.70 -7.03
N SER A 13 19.00 -9.43 -6.97
CA SER A 13 18.51 -8.54 -5.92
C SER A 13 16.99 -8.62 -6.00
N GLN A 14 16.37 -9.37 -5.08
CA GLN A 14 14.93 -9.35 -4.92
C GLN A 14 14.59 -7.91 -4.53
N VAL A 15 14.22 -7.12 -5.53
CA VAL A 15 13.39 -5.94 -5.34
C VAL A 15 12.21 -6.50 -4.56
N ALA A 16 12.06 -6.07 -3.31
CA ALA A 16 10.98 -6.56 -2.48
C ALA A 16 9.68 -6.06 -3.14
N ALA A 17 9.09 -6.96 -3.92
CA ALA A 17 7.96 -6.66 -4.77
C ALA A 17 6.75 -6.39 -3.90
N ILE A 18 5.85 -5.56 -4.41
CA ILE A 18 4.53 -5.33 -3.83
C ILE A 18 3.60 -6.20 -4.66
N PRO A 19 2.62 -6.91 -4.07
CA PRO A 19 2.23 -6.95 -2.65
C PRO A 19 3.29 -7.41 -1.65
N ARG A 20 3.20 -6.90 -0.41
CA ARG A 20 4.15 -7.22 0.67
C ARG A 20 3.63 -8.34 1.56
N ARG A 21 4.33 -9.47 1.55
CA ARG A 21 3.95 -10.68 2.31
C ARG A 21 5.18 -11.36 2.92
N GLY A 22 5.02 -11.96 4.10
CA GLY A 22 6.04 -12.74 4.80
C GLY A 22 6.67 -12.01 5.99
N ASN A 23 7.85 -12.49 6.41
CA ASN A 23 8.60 -11.93 7.52
C ASN A 23 9.80 -11.12 7.03
N GLU A 24 9.89 -9.86 7.43
CA GLU A 24 11.04 -8.99 7.15
C GLU A 24 11.57 -8.43 8.48
N PRO A 25 12.50 -9.11 9.16
CA PRO A 25 13.09 -8.63 10.40
C PRO A 25 13.88 -7.33 10.22
N TRP A 26 13.88 -6.47 11.23
CA TRP A 26 14.57 -5.18 11.24
C TRP A 26 15.68 -5.15 12.31
N SER A 27 16.67 -4.29 12.11
CA SER A 27 17.67 -3.98 13.14
C SER A 27 17.50 -2.56 13.65
N LEU A 28 17.23 -2.42 14.96
CA LEU A 28 17.27 -1.15 15.66
C LEU A 28 18.69 -0.89 16.18
N ILE A 29 19.31 0.17 15.68
CA ILE A 29 20.69 0.54 15.98
C ILE A 29 20.66 1.81 16.83
N LEU A 30 21.09 1.69 18.06
CA LEU A 30 21.06 2.79 19.03
C LEU A 30 22.41 3.49 19.03
N CYS A 31 22.45 4.76 18.61
CA CYS A 31 23.69 5.52 18.49
C CYS A 31 23.64 6.86 19.23
N LYS A 32 24.72 7.15 19.96
CA LYS A 32 24.95 8.44 20.60
C LYS A 32 26.24 9.08 20.11
N PHE A 33 26.22 10.39 19.89
CA PHE A 33 27.42 11.12 19.49
C PHE A 33 28.46 11.15 20.61
N LYS A 34 29.73 11.32 20.24
CA LYS A 34 30.86 11.37 21.21
C LYS A 34 30.69 12.44 22.28
N ASP A 35 30.01 13.54 21.94
CA ASP A 35 29.76 14.70 22.78
C ASP A 35 28.44 14.64 23.57
N SER A 36 27.74 13.50 23.58
CA SER A 36 26.50 13.33 24.34
C SER A 36 26.34 11.93 24.95
N ASP A 37 26.18 11.90 26.27
CA ASP A 37 25.96 10.67 27.03
C ASP A 37 24.50 10.33 27.27
N PHE A 38 23.60 11.23 26.86
CA PHE A 38 22.17 11.05 27.04
C PHE A 38 21.64 9.84 26.27
N GLU A 39 20.83 9.03 26.95
CA GLU A 39 20.12 7.88 26.39
C GLU A 39 18.62 8.05 26.73
N PRO A 40 17.76 8.38 25.74
CA PRO A 40 16.33 8.64 26.00
C PRO A 40 15.59 7.47 26.66
N ARG A 41 15.99 6.25 26.30
CA ARG A 41 15.43 4.95 26.73
C ARG A 41 16.53 3.89 26.72
N SER A 42 16.38 2.84 27.52
CA SER A 42 17.34 1.73 27.54
C SER A 42 17.18 0.83 26.31
N ALA A 43 18.19 0.01 26.02
CA ALA A 43 18.13 -0.95 24.91
C ALA A 43 17.03 -2.00 25.10
N GLU A 44 16.78 -2.40 26.35
CA GLU A 44 15.71 -3.32 26.74
C GLU A 44 14.34 -2.72 26.42
N TRP A 45 14.14 -1.44 26.70
CA TRP A 45 12.89 -0.75 26.34
C TRP A 45 12.64 -0.77 24.82
N PHE A 46 13.69 -0.57 24.01
CA PHE A 46 13.57 -0.65 22.55
C PHE A 46 13.30 -2.08 22.07
N ALA A 47 13.92 -3.08 22.70
CA ALA A 47 13.68 -4.50 22.40
C ALA A 47 12.22 -4.89 22.70
N GLU A 48 11.69 -4.43 23.83
CA GLU A 48 10.28 -4.59 24.18
C GLU A 48 9.37 -3.84 23.20
N TRP A 49 9.72 -2.62 22.80
CA TRP A 49 8.92 -1.81 21.89
C TRP A 49 8.84 -2.42 20.47
N ILE A 50 9.95 -2.89 19.91
CA ILE A 50 9.98 -3.44 18.55
C ILE A 50 9.29 -4.80 18.46
N SER A 51 9.56 -5.71 19.40
CA SER A 51 9.20 -7.14 19.32
C SER A 51 9.09 -7.78 20.72
N GLY A 52 8.53 -7.07 21.70
CA GLY A 52 8.34 -7.55 23.09
C GLY A 52 7.30 -8.68 23.28
N GLY A 53 7.08 -9.51 22.27
CA GLY A 53 6.17 -10.65 22.31
C GLY A 53 4.69 -10.25 22.31
N ASN A 54 3.94 -10.67 23.32
CA ASN A 54 2.47 -10.59 23.34
C ASN A 54 1.89 -9.20 23.62
N ASN A 55 2.72 -8.16 23.76
CA ASN A 55 2.23 -6.80 23.98
C ASN A 55 1.62 -6.24 22.67
N PRO A 56 0.30 -5.89 22.66
CA PRO A 56 -0.38 -5.44 21.45
C PRO A 56 0.06 -4.05 20.96
N ASP A 57 0.81 -3.29 21.77
CA ASP A 57 1.32 -1.96 21.43
C ASP A 57 2.70 -1.98 20.75
N THR A 58 3.28 -3.17 20.56
CA THR A 58 4.58 -3.33 19.89
C THR A 58 4.48 -3.02 18.40
N ILE A 59 5.61 -2.65 17.80
CA ILE A 59 5.70 -2.41 16.36
C ILE A 59 5.39 -3.70 15.57
N GLU A 60 5.88 -4.85 16.05
CA GLU A 60 5.52 -6.16 15.48
C GLU A 60 4.00 -6.40 15.51
N SER A 61 3.34 -6.12 16.65
CA SER A 61 1.89 -6.26 16.78
C SER A 61 1.13 -5.30 15.87
N TYR A 62 1.62 -4.08 15.67
CA TYR A 62 1.03 -3.13 14.71
C TYR A 62 1.00 -3.74 13.30
N PHE A 63 2.16 -4.17 12.78
CA PHE A 63 2.25 -4.73 11.44
C PHE A 63 1.46 -6.03 11.28
N SER A 64 1.50 -6.91 12.28
CA SER A 64 0.70 -8.13 12.28
C SER A 64 -0.80 -7.82 12.32
N SER A 65 -1.23 -6.78 13.04
CA SER A 65 -2.64 -6.41 13.13
C SER A 65 -3.15 -5.76 11.85
N VAL A 66 -2.42 -4.78 11.30
CA VAL A 66 -2.85 -4.02 10.11
C VAL A 66 -2.80 -4.90 8.85
N SER A 67 -1.82 -5.78 8.74
CA SER A 67 -1.70 -6.72 7.61
C SER A 67 -2.53 -8.00 7.77
N ASN A 68 -3.25 -8.18 8.89
CA ASN A 68 -3.94 -9.43 9.21
C ASN A 68 -3.03 -10.67 9.17
N ALA A 69 -1.83 -10.53 9.74
CA ALA A 69 -0.77 -11.53 9.81
C ALA A 69 -0.19 -11.96 8.45
N VAL A 70 -0.45 -11.22 7.37
CA VAL A 70 0.16 -11.42 6.05
C VAL A 70 1.62 -10.94 6.04
N TYR A 71 1.94 -9.94 6.87
CA TYR A 71 3.28 -9.39 7.03
C TYR A 71 3.66 -9.27 8.51
N THR A 72 4.91 -9.60 8.83
CA THR A 72 5.48 -9.48 10.17
C THR A 72 6.95 -9.05 10.13
N ILE A 73 7.46 -8.59 11.26
CA ILE A 73 8.86 -8.21 11.48
C ILE A 73 9.51 -9.04 12.60
N LYS A 74 8.93 -10.21 12.90
CA LYS A 74 9.36 -11.09 13.99
C LYS A 74 10.83 -11.47 13.83
N GLY A 75 11.57 -11.45 14.95
CA GLY A 75 13.02 -11.66 14.95
C GLY A 75 13.82 -10.38 14.69
N SER A 76 13.16 -9.21 14.75
CA SER A 76 13.86 -7.93 14.81
C SER A 76 14.77 -7.87 16.04
N ASN A 77 15.92 -7.22 15.90
CA ASN A 77 16.94 -7.14 16.95
C ASN A 77 17.29 -5.68 17.30
N VAL A 78 17.90 -5.49 18.47
CA VAL A 78 18.28 -4.17 18.99
C VAL A 78 19.72 -4.21 19.45
N THR A 79 20.52 -3.22 19.08
CA THR A 79 21.89 -3.07 19.59
C THR A 79 21.88 -2.42 20.98
N LYS A 80 22.97 -2.58 21.74
CA LYS A 80 23.25 -1.64 22.84
C LYS A 80 23.46 -0.22 22.30
N TRP A 81 23.43 0.79 23.16
CA TRP A 81 23.85 2.15 22.79
C TRP A 81 25.33 2.18 22.39
N LEU A 82 25.58 2.51 21.13
CA LEU A 82 26.90 2.68 20.54
C LEU A 82 27.31 4.15 20.64
N ARG A 83 28.43 4.41 21.31
CA ARG A 83 29.03 5.75 21.31
C ARG A 83 29.86 5.92 20.04
N LEU A 84 29.36 6.73 19.12
CA LEU A 84 30.07 7.08 17.89
C LEU A 84 31.37 7.84 18.23
N PRO A 85 32.44 7.67 17.44
CA PRO A 85 33.69 8.41 17.64
C PRO A 85 33.62 9.87 17.20
N TRP A 86 32.51 10.28 16.57
CA TRP A 86 32.27 11.64 16.06
C TRP A 86 31.30 12.42 16.94
N SER A 87 31.59 13.70 17.11
CA SER A 87 30.66 14.69 17.64
C SER A 87 29.57 15.01 16.62
N ARG A 88 28.45 15.52 17.10
CA ARG A 88 27.36 16.04 16.24
C ARG A 88 27.88 17.02 15.18
N ARG A 89 28.77 17.93 15.57
CA ARG A 89 29.33 18.96 14.68
C ARG A 89 30.22 18.38 13.58
N GLU A 90 30.98 17.32 13.88
CA GLU A 90 31.79 16.63 12.89
C GLU A 90 30.92 15.90 11.88
N VAL A 91 29.87 15.21 12.33
CA VAL A 91 28.91 14.54 11.42
C VAL A 91 28.22 15.53 10.49
N LEU A 92 27.80 16.69 11.01
CA LEU A 92 27.25 17.76 10.17
C LEU A 92 28.25 18.25 9.12
N ARG A 93 29.53 18.41 9.47
CA ARG A 93 30.57 18.78 8.51
C ARG A 93 30.77 17.71 7.44
N MET A 94 30.80 16.44 7.82
CA MET A 94 30.90 15.33 6.88
C MET A 94 29.70 15.27 5.94
N ALA A 95 28.50 15.55 6.45
CA ALA A 95 27.29 15.61 5.65
C ALA A 95 27.37 16.70 4.58
N VAL A 96 27.73 17.93 4.96
CA VAL A 96 27.86 19.09 4.05
C VAL A 96 28.96 18.89 3.00
N MET A 97 30.01 18.15 3.34
CA MET A 97 31.13 17.87 2.43
C MET A 97 30.87 16.67 1.51
N ASP A 98 29.83 15.88 1.74
CA ASP A 98 29.49 14.73 0.88
C ASP A 98 28.69 15.24 -0.33
N PRO A 99 29.26 15.22 -1.56
CA PRO A 99 28.59 15.78 -2.74
C PRO A 99 27.30 15.07 -3.09
N ARG A 100 27.14 13.80 -2.68
CA ARG A 100 25.91 13.04 -2.90
C ARG A 100 24.75 13.72 -2.16
N LEU A 101 24.97 14.06 -0.89
CA LEU A 101 23.99 14.66 0.00
C LEU A 101 23.73 16.15 -0.23
N GLN A 102 24.29 16.75 -1.29
CA GLN A 102 24.17 18.20 -1.55
C GLN A 102 23.12 18.54 -2.62
N SER A 103 22.39 17.56 -3.15
CA SER A 103 21.26 17.84 -4.04
C SER A 103 20.19 18.68 -3.30
N GLU A 104 19.40 19.49 -4.02
CA GLU A 104 18.34 20.31 -3.39
C GLU A 104 17.37 19.47 -2.53
N ARG A 105 17.20 18.20 -2.90
CA ARG A 105 16.32 17.24 -2.23
C ARG A 105 16.95 16.61 -0.99
N GLU A 106 18.24 16.26 -1.05
CA GLU A 106 18.95 15.58 0.05
C GLU A 106 19.47 16.55 1.10
N ARG A 107 19.81 17.79 0.71
CA ARG A 107 20.45 18.78 1.58
C ARG A 107 19.73 19.01 2.92
N PRO A 108 18.38 19.07 2.99
CA PRO A 108 17.68 19.21 4.27
C PRO A 108 17.88 18.03 5.23
N PHE A 109 18.14 16.82 4.68
CA PHE A 109 18.26 15.57 5.44
C PHE A 109 19.70 15.04 5.54
N ALA A 110 20.65 15.69 4.87
CA ALA A 110 22.04 15.26 4.76
C ALA A 110 22.70 14.87 6.10
N MET A 111 22.46 15.64 7.16
CA MET A 111 23.00 15.32 8.50
C MET A 111 22.46 13.98 9.02
N PHE A 112 21.16 13.73 8.85
CA PHE A 112 20.50 12.51 9.30
C PHE A 112 20.89 11.31 8.45
N ASP A 113 21.00 11.47 7.13
CA ASP A 113 21.49 10.41 6.26
C ASP A 113 22.94 10.05 6.57
N LYS A 114 23.79 11.05 6.80
CA LYS A 114 25.16 10.81 7.26
C LYS A 114 25.21 10.12 8.62
N ALA A 115 24.36 10.54 9.57
CA ALA A 115 24.28 9.91 10.88
C ALA A 115 23.84 8.43 10.80
N LYS A 116 22.83 8.10 9.98
CA LYS A 116 22.43 6.72 9.70
C LYS A 116 23.61 5.92 9.14
N GLN A 117 24.26 6.41 8.08
CA GLN A 117 25.40 5.73 7.45
C GLN A 117 26.50 5.39 8.47
N LEU A 118 26.92 6.38 9.27
CA LEU A 118 27.98 6.21 10.26
C LEU A 118 27.56 5.28 11.41
N CYS A 119 26.30 5.33 11.84
CA CYS A 119 25.79 4.47 12.88
C CYS A 119 25.73 3.00 12.44
N ILE A 120 25.26 2.76 11.21
CA ILE A 120 25.19 1.42 10.61
C ILE A 120 26.60 0.84 10.45
N SER A 121 27.51 1.57 9.81
CA SER A 121 28.88 1.08 9.58
C SER A 121 29.61 0.81 10.90
N PHE A 122 29.45 1.70 11.89
CA PHE A 122 30.08 1.52 13.19
C PHE A 122 29.51 0.31 13.95
N ALA A 123 28.21 0.02 13.83
CA ALA A 123 27.63 -1.19 14.40
C ALA A 123 28.21 -2.47 13.78
N GLU A 124 28.35 -2.51 12.45
CA GLU A 124 28.95 -3.64 11.74
C GLU A 124 30.43 -3.84 12.12
N GLU A 125 31.21 -2.75 12.20
CA GLU A 125 32.61 -2.75 12.67
C GLU A 125 32.75 -3.26 14.12
N ASN A 126 31.73 -3.05 14.95
CA ASN A 126 31.66 -3.56 16.32
C ASN A 126 31.08 -4.98 16.42
N GLY A 127 30.91 -5.68 15.30
CA GLY A 127 30.55 -7.10 15.24
C GLY A 127 29.06 -7.40 15.32
N PHE A 128 28.19 -6.39 15.14
CA PHE A 128 26.74 -6.64 15.09
C PHE A 128 26.33 -7.17 13.71
N VAL A 129 25.58 -8.27 13.70
CA VAL A 129 24.92 -8.79 12.48
C VAL A 129 23.58 -8.08 12.32
N LEU A 130 23.50 -7.22 11.31
CA LEU A 130 22.31 -6.41 11.04
C LEU A 130 21.43 -7.07 9.98
N ASN A 131 20.13 -6.93 10.16
CA ASN A 131 19.13 -7.27 9.15
C ASN A 131 19.22 -6.33 7.95
N ARG A 132 18.56 -6.74 6.84
CA ARG A 132 18.49 -5.93 5.62
C ARG A 132 17.91 -4.55 5.92
N GLN A 133 16.77 -4.52 6.61
CA GLN A 133 16.08 -3.29 7.01
C GLN A 133 16.61 -2.76 8.34
N LYS A 134 16.72 -1.44 8.44
CA LYS A 134 17.44 -0.77 9.53
C LYS A 134 16.65 0.43 10.05
N ILE A 135 16.65 0.58 11.38
CA ILE A 135 16.13 1.74 12.10
C ILE A 135 17.28 2.26 12.95
N THR A 136 17.66 3.52 12.76
CA THR A 136 18.67 4.21 13.56
C THR A 136 18.00 5.10 14.58
N ILE A 137 18.34 4.94 15.85
CA ILE A 137 17.95 5.88 16.89
C ILE A 137 19.16 6.74 17.23
N ILE A 138 19.04 8.06 17.04
CA ILE A 138 20.05 9.01 17.52
C ILE A 138 19.56 9.71 18.79
N ASN A 139 20.48 10.01 19.71
CA ASN A 139 20.14 10.53 21.03
C ASN A 139 19.87 12.05 21.11
N THR A 140 19.87 12.75 19.98
CA THR A 140 19.63 14.19 19.90
C THR A 140 18.88 14.53 18.61
N GLU A 141 18.65 15.80 18.34
CA GLU A 141 17.81 16.33 17.25
C GLU A 141 16.29 16.13 17.45
N ASN A 142 15.51 16.63 16.50
CA ASN A 142 14.04 16.59 16.52
C ASN A 142 13.50 16.29 15.11
N THR A 143 13.84 15.14 14.55
CA THR A 143 13.34 14.66 13.26
C THR A 143 13.02 13.16 13.27
N ALA A 144 12.21 12.74 12.31
CA ALA A 144 12.08 11.36 11.91
C ALA A 144 12.11 11.36 10.38
N VAL A 145 12.83 10.41 9.80
CA VAL A 145 13.01 10.36 8.34
C VAL A 145 13.39 8.98 7.87
N TYR A 146 12.69 8.51 6.84
CA TYR A 146 13.09 7.40 6.01
C TYR A 146 14.02 7.85 4.89
N GLY A 147 15.07 7.07 4.64
CA GLY A 147 15.91 7.21 3.45
C GLY A 147 16.11 5.86 2.79
N LYS A 148 16.08 5.83 1.45
CA LYS A 148 16.06 4.59 0.66
C LYS A 148 17.23 3.65 0.94
N ASP A 149 18.43 4.20 1.11
CA ASP A 149 19.66 3.41 1.26
C ASP A 149 19.98 3.03 2.70
N THR A 150 19.42 3.77 3.66
CA THR A 150 19.86 3.74 5.07
C THR A 150 18.74 3.45 6.05
N GLY A 151 17.51 3.29 5.54
CA GLY A 151 16.33 2.99 6.33
C GLY A 151 15.85 4.18 7.15
N VAL A 152 15.28 3.87 8.30
CA VAL A 152 14.57 4.83 9.16
C VAL A 152 15.53 5.48 10.15
N LEU A 153 15.34 6.75 10.47
CA LEU A 153 15.94 7.42 11.62
C LEU A 153 14.89 8.07 12.50
N LEU A 154 14.99 7.87 13.82
CA LEU A 154 14.20 8.57 14.83
C LEU A 154 15.12 9.31 15.82
N THR A 155 14.57 10.37 16.39
CA THR A 155 15.20 11.23 17.41
C THR A 155 14.32 11.32 18.66
N PRO A 156 14.83 11.78 19.81
CA PRO A 156 14.20 11.56 21.12
C PRO A 156 12.74 12.00 21.25
N LYS A 157 12.33 13.12 20.62
CA LYS A 157 10.93 13.61 20.70
C LYS A 157 9.94 12.82 19.85
N LEU A 158 10.43 11.99 18.94
CA LEU A 158 9.64 11.25 17.98
C LEU A 158 9.75 9.73 18.18
N ILE A 159 10.24 9.30 19.36
CA ILE A 159 10.26 7.90 19.80
C ILE A 159 8.87 7.51 20.29
N PHE A 160 7.95 7.28 19.37
CA PHE A 160 6.64 6.68 19.64
C PHE A 160 6.10 5.92 18.42
N SER A 161 5.18 4.99 18.68
CA SER A 161 4.79 3.95 17.70
C SER A 161 4.34 4.49 16.35
N SER A 162 3.45 5.50 16.31
CA SER A 162 2.93 6.02 15.03
C SER A 162 4.01 6.60 14.13
N VAL A 163 5.00 7.31 14.68
CA VAL A 163 6.10 7.85 13.85
C VAL A 163 6.98 6.72 13.35
N LEU A 164 7.35 5.75 14.20
CA LEU A 164 8.17 4.65 13.73
C LEU A 164 7.48 3.85 12.63
N THR A 165 6.21 3.50 12.80
CA THR A 165 5.47 2.73 11.79
C THR A 165 5.26 3.55 10.52
N HIS A 166 5.02 4.87 10.61
CA HIS A 166 4.96 5.78 9.46
C HIS A 166 6.25 5.73 8.63
N GLU A 167 7.41 5.94 9.27
CA GLU A 167 8.70 5.92 8.57
C GLU A 167 9.02 4.53 8.01
N MET A 168 8.64 3.46 8.70
CA MET A 168 8.82 2.09 8.20
C MET A 168 7.97 1.82 6.95
N ILE A 169 6.76 2.36 6.87
CA ILE A 169 5.88 2.15 5.71
C ILE A 169 6.37 2.88 4.46
N HIS A 170 7.14 3.96 4.59
CA HIS A 170 7.85 4.55 3.45
C HIS A 170 8.78 3.54 2.74
N SER A 171 9.34 2.56 3.46
CA SER A 171 10.14 1.47 2.86
C SER A 171 9.34 0.51 1.96
N MET A 172 8.01 0.58 2.04
CA MET A 172 7.08 -0.21 1.25
C MET A 172 6.50 0.57 0.07
N ASN A 173 7.14 1.67 -0.33
CA ASN A 173 6.71 2.52 -1.42
C ASN A 173 5.30 3.10 -1.19
N ILE A 174 5.06 3.64 0.00
CA ILE A 174 3.91 4.52 0.28
C ILE A 174 4.40 5.89 0.75
N GLY A 175 3.86 6.98 0.21
CA GLY A 175 4.08 8.37 0.63
C GLY A 175 2.98 8.89 1.57
N HIS A 176 2.90 10.21 1.76
CA HIS A 176 1.95 10.80 2.71
C HIS A 176 0.51 10.75 2.22
N SER A 177 -0.47 10.73 3.11
CA SER A 177 -1.88 10.82 2.74
C SER A 177 -2.39 12.25 2.69
N TYR A 178 -3.44 12.44 1.90
CA TYR A 178 -4.00 13.76 1.60
C TYR A 178 -5.48 13.86 1.96
N SER A 179 -5.98 15.08 2.13
CA SER A 179 -7.41 15.39 2.02
C SER A 179 -7.67 16.35 0.86
N ASP A 180 -8.93 16.46 0.44
CA ASP A 180 -9.37 17.43 -0.57
C ASP A 180 -9.42 18.89 -0.04
N ARG A 181 -9.13 19.10 1.25
CA ARG A 181 -9.07 20.42 1.86
C ARG A 181 -7.78 21.12 1.43
N LYS A 182 -7.91 22.41 1.06
CA LYS A 182 -6.77 23.26 0.69
C LYS A 182 -6.05 23.84 1.92
N ILE A 183 -5.82 23.01 2.95
CA ILE A 183 -5.12 23.41 4.17
C ILE A 183 -3.66 22.97 4.11
N ARG A 184 -2.78 23.67 4.81
CA ARG A 184 -1.41 23.21 5.06
C ARG A 184 -1.29 22.88 6.53
N VAL A 185 -1.06 21.60 6.84
CA VAL A 185 -0.93 21.12 8.22
C VAL A 185 0.42 21.56 8.81
N PHE A 186 1.47 21.63 7.98
CA PHE A 186 2.80 22.12 8.37
C PHE A 186 3.34 23.17 7.38
N PRO A 187 4.29 24.03 7.81
CA PRO A 187 4.83 25.10 6.95
C PRO A 187 5.39 24.65 5.59
N TYR A 188 5.88 23.40 5.52
CA TYR A 188 6.47 22.81 4.32
C TYR A 188 5.60 21.74 3.67
N SER A 189 4.40 21.49 4.20
CA SER A 189 3.51 20.49 3.63
C SER A 189 2.79 21.04 2.39
N SER A 190 2.54 20.16 1.42
CA SER A 190 1.65 20.41 0.31
C SER A 190 0.21 20.61 0.80
N PRO A 191 -0.66 21.28 0.03
CA PRO A 191 -2.08 21.40 0.37
C PRO A 191 -2.75 20.02 0.53
N GLY A 192 -3.43 19.81 1.65
CA GLY A 192 -4.11 18.56 2.00
C GLY A 192 -3.20 17.47 2.57
N GLU A 193 -1.88 17.59 2.43
CA GLU A 193 -0.90 16.62 2.96
C GLU A 193 -0.98 16.55 4.49
N TYR A 194 -0.94 15.34 5.03
CA TYR A 194 -1.17 15.01 6.45
C TYR A 194 -2.58 15.32 6.97
N ASP A 195 -3.58 15.59 6.11
CA ASP A 195 -4.95 15.88 6.56
C ASP A 195 -5.94 14.70 6.38
N ASP A 196 -5.44 13.51 6.02
CA ASP A 196 -6.23 12.28 6.16
C ASP A 196 -6.13 11.75 7.60
N LYS A 197 -7.04 12.18 8.46
CA LYS A 197 -7.00 11.80 9.89
C LYS A 197 -7.21 10.31 10.17
N TYR A 198 -7.62 9.54 9.15
CA TYR A 198 -7.92 8.12 9.24
C TYR A 198 -6.75 7.23 8.78
N ASP A 199 -5.63 7.82 8.37
CA ASP A 199 -4.50 7.07 7.82
C ASP A 199 -3.19 7.34 8.56
N LEU A 200 -2.40 6.29 8.77
CA LEU A 200 -1.08 6.39 9.39
C LEU A 200 -0.13 7.31 8.60
N MET A 201 -0.28 7.39 7.27
CA MET A 201 0.56 8.27 6.45
C MET A 201 0.20 9.76 6.58
N SER A 202 -0.69 10.08 7.52
CA SER A 202 -0.94 11.44 8.03
C SER A 202 -0.56 11.60 9.50
N THR A 203 0.35 10.78 10.04
CA THR A 203 0.70 10.69 11.49
C THR A 203 0.79 12.04 12.19
N ALA A 204 1.31 13.07 11.52
CA ALA A 204 1.48 14.39 12.08
C ALA A 204 0.15 15.11 12.49
N ASN A 205 -1.01 14.64 12.00
CA ASN A 205 -2.35 15.14 12.39
C ASN A 205 -3.43 14.01 12.40
N ALA A 206 -3.00 12.75 12.48
CA ALA A 206 -3.90 11.59 12.46
C ALA A 206 -4.57 11.31 13.82
N HIS A 207 -5.68 10.54 13.79
CA HIS A 207 -6.39 10.06 14.97
C HIS A 207 -5.62 8.95 15.70
N MET A 208 -4.63 9.34 16.50
CA MET A 208 -3.81 8.43 17.30
C MET A 208 -4.45 8.14 18.67
N ARG A 209 -4.17 6.95 19.22
CA ARG A 209 -4.52 6.57 20.59
C ARG A 209 -3.29 6.64 21.50
N LEU A 210 -3.53 6.68 22.81
CA LEU A 210 -2.49 6.39 23.79
C LEU A 210 -2.13 4.89 23.75
N SER A 211 -0.85 4.59 23.91
CA SER A 211 -0.28 3.26 23.99
C SER A 211 0.84 3.21 25.03
N THR A 212 1.30 2.01 25.36
CA THR A 212 2.45 1.78 26.25
C THR A 212 3.72 2.52 25.79
N TYR A 213 3.87 2.74 24.48
CA TYR A 213 5.07 3.34 23.88
C TYR A 213 4.78 4.72 23.24
N GLY A 214 3.87 5.49 23.84
CA GLY A 214 3.49 6.83 23.36
C GLY A 214 2.23 6.81 22.50
N LEU A 215 2.16 7.63 21.46
CA LEU A 215 1.03 7.62 20.53
C LEU A 215 1.14 6.45 19.53
N GLY A 216 0.03 5.77 19.28
CA GLY A 216 -0.08 4.64 18.36
C GLY A 216 -1.28 4.76 17.43
N GLY A 217 -1.21 4.11 16.27
CA GLY A 217 -2.26 4.17 15.25
C GLY A 217 -2.26 5.47 14.44
N PRO A 218 -3.30 5.74 13.65
CA PRO A 218 -4.35 4.80 13.23
C PRO A 218 -3.78 3.65 12.36
N GLY A 219 -4.66 2.77 11.89
CA GLY A 219 -4.32 1.85 10.81
C GLY A 219 -4.06 2.58 9.47
N LEU A 220 -3.68 1.82 8.45
CA LEU A 220 -3.63 2.32 7.07
C LEU A 220 -5.04 2.43 6.47
N ASN A 221 -5.23 3.39 5.56
CA ASN A 221 -6.41 3.46 4.72
C ASN A 221 -6.44 2.32 3.69
N GLY A 222 -7.64 2.05 3.20
CA GLY A 222 -7.97 0.98 2.26
C GLY A 222 -7.16 1.04 0.96
N PRO A 223 -6.94 2.21 0.33
CA PRO A 223 -6.04 2.31 -0.81
C PRO A 223 -4.61 1.84 -0.53
N HIS A 224 -4.04 2.19 0.63
CA HIS A 224 -2.72 1.70 1.05
C HIS A 224 -2.73 0.20 1.35
N LEU A 225 -3.77 -0.31 2.00
CA LEU A 225 -3.92 -1.74 2.26
C LEU A 225 -4.10 -2.56 0.97
N ASP A 226 -4.87 -2.06 0.00
CA ASP A 226 -4.99 -2.65 -1.33
C ASP A 226 -3.63 -2.64 -2.03
N TYR A 227 -2.94 -1.50 -2.08
CA TYR A 227 -1.60 -1.43 -2.68
C TYR A 227 -0.62 -2.46 -2.08
N LEU A 228 -0.60 -2.63 -0.75
CA LEU A 228 0.26 -3.62 -0.10
C LEU A 228 -0.21 -5.07 -0.28
N GLY A 229 -1.43 -5.28 -0.79
CA GLY A 229 -2.14 -6.57 -0.84
C GLY A 229 -2.44 -7.13 0.55
N TRP A 230 -2.68 -6.24 1.51
CA TRP A 230 -3.11 -6.56 2.87
C TRP A 230 -4.62 -6.63 3.02
N LEU A 231 -5.35 -6.48 1.91
CA LEU A 231 -6.77 -6.83 1.82
C LEU A 231 -6.91 -8.17 1.08
N PRO A 232 -7.82 -9.05 1.52
CA PRO A 232 -8.09 -10.27 0.80
C PRO A 232 -8.92 -9.97 -0.45
N GLN A 233 -8.46 -10.43 -1.62
CA GLN A 233 -9.02 -10.10 -2.93
C GLN A 233 -10.50 -10.48 -3.10
N ASN A 234 -10.94 -11.51 -2.38
CA ASN A 234 -12.33 -11.98 -2.38
C ASN A 234 -13.28 -11.15 -1.50
N ARG A 235 -12.75 -10.17 -0.75
CA ARG A 235 -13.56 -9.21 0.05
C ARG A 235 -13.38 -7.76 -0.41
N MET A 236 -12.89 -7.57 -1.63
CA MET A 236 -12.92 -6.27 -2.32
C MET A 236 -13.86 -6.35 -3.51
N VAL A 237 -14.53 -5.24 -3.82
CA VAL A 237 -15.46 -5.17 -4.95
C VAL A 237 -15.15 -3.98 -5.85
N TYR A 238 -15.06 -4.25 -7.15
CA TYR A 238 -15.06 -3.23 -8.18
C TYR A 238 -16.50 -3.00 -8.65
N PHE A 239 -17.11 -1.90 -8.20
CA PHE A 239 -18.52 -1.63 -8.36
C PHE A 239 -18.89 -1.44 -9.85
N GLY A 240 -19.97 -2.07 -10.30
CA GLY A 240 -20.39 -2.08 -11.71
C GLY A 240 -19.87 -3.27 -12.53
N ARG A 241 -18.82 -3.97 -12.07
CA ARG A 241 -18.22 -5.10 -12.82
C ARG A 241 -19.19 -6.26 -13.07
N ASP A 242 -20.13 -6.47 -12.16
CA ASP A 242 -21.15 -7.52 -12.24
C ASP A 242 -22.41 -7.09 -13.02
N GLY A 243 -22.36 -5.94 -13.70
CA GLY A 243 -23.48 -5.36 -14.44
C GLY A 243 -24.51 -4.63 -13.57
N ARG A 244 -24.38 -4.66 -12.23
CA ARG A 244 -25.28 -3.95 -11.32
C ARG A 244 -24.72 -2.56 -11.02
N ASN A 245 -25.58 -1.55 -11.09
CA ASN A 245 -25.20 -0.15 -10.87
C ASN A 245 -25.90 0.49 -9.66
N ASN A 246 -26.78 -0.24 -8.96
CA ASN A 246 -27.49 0.22 -7.78
C ASN A 246 -27.84 -0.96 -6.88
N TYR A 247 -27.17 -1.08 -5.73
CA TYR A 247 -27.45 -2.13 -4.76
C TYR A 247 -26.88 -1.81 -3.38
N THR A 248 -27.33 -2.58 -2.39
CA THR A 248 -26.84 -2.49 -1.01
C THR A 248 -25.72 -3.49 -0.77
N LEU A 249 -24.67 -3.04 -0.08
CA LEU A 249 -23.54 -3.84 0.35
C LEU A 249 -23.37 -3.73 1.86
N ARG A 250 -22.90 -4.81 2.49
CA ARG A 250 -22.45 -4.77 3.88
C ARG A 250 -20.94 -4.63 3.92
N LEU A 251 -20.44 -3.49 4.41
CA LEU A 251 -19.02 -3.31 4.73
C LEU A 251 -18.72 -3.78 6.15
N SER A 252 -17.60 -4.45 6.34
CA SER A 252 -16.98 -4.73 7.63
C SER A 252 -15.87 -3.73 7.91
N SER A 253 -15.60 -3.48 9.18
CA SER A 253 -14.61 -2.49 9.55
C SER A 253 -13.19 -2.98 9.28
N LEU A 254 -12.33 -2.11 8.74
CA LEU A 254 -10.89 -2.35 8.58
C LEU A 254 -10.13 -2.33 9.92
N SER A 255 -10.76 -1.80 10.97
CA SER A 255 -10.19 -1.66 12.32
C SER A 255 -10.18 -2.96 13.13
N VAL A 256 -10.81 -4.03 12.61
CA VAL A 256 -10.93 -5.33 13.27
C VAL A 256 -10.35 -6.44 12.39
N PRO A 257 -9.80 -7.52 12.98
CA PRO A 257 -9.27 -8.63 12.21
C PRO A 257 -10.28 -9.20 11.21
N HIS A 258 -9.84 -9.39 9.97
CA HIS A 258 -10.68 -9.83 8.85
C HIS A 258 -11.38 -11.15 9.15
N ARG A 259 -10.73 -12.08 9.85
CA ARG A 259 -11.30 -13.39 10.25
C ARG A 259 -12.52 -13.29 11.16
N LEU A 260 -12.73 -12.16 11.83
CA LEU A 260 -13.87 -11.93 12.73
C LEU A 260 -15.07 -11.31 12.01
N THR A 261 -14.96 -11.05 10.70
CA THR A 261 -15.99 -10.37 9.91
C THR A 261 -16.20 -11.06 8.56
N ILE A 262 -17.34 -10.82 7.91
CA ILE A 262 -17.73 -11.51 6.67
C ILE A 262 -18.15 -10.59 5.52
N GLY A 263 -18.33 -9.28 5.75
CA GLY A 263 -18.77 -8.32 4.72
C GLY A 263 -17.67 -7.94 3.74
N TRP A 264 -17.92 -6.99 2.84
CA TRP A 264 -16.85 -6.39 2.04
C TRP A 264 -15.92 -5.55 2.93
N LEU A 265 -14.65 -5.41 2.57
CA LEU A 265 -13.68 -4.57 3.29
C LEU A 265 -13.41 -3.25 2.55
N LEU A 266 -13.48 -3.29 1.22
CA LEU A 266 -13.25 -2.15 0.36
C LEU A 266 -14.18 -2.19 -0.85
N VAL A 267 -14.87 -1.08 -1.13
CA VAL A 267 -15.57 -0.87 -2.41
C VAL A 267 -14.74 0.09 -3.24
N MET A 268 -14.52 -0.23 -4.50
CA MET A 268 -13.87 0.64 -5.49
C MET A 268 -14.90 1.03 -6.55
N ILE A 269 -15.21 2.32 -6.67
CA ILE A 269 -16.16 2.84 -7.66
C ILE A 269 -15.38 3.64 -8.70
N PRO A 270 -15.32 3.20 -9.96
CA PRO A 270 -14.65 3.96 -11.01
C PRO A 270 -15.33 5.29 -11.28
N TYR A 271 -14.52 6.29 -11.60
CA TYR A 271 -15.01 7.59 -12.06
C TYR A 271 -14.32 8.10 -13.34
N ASP A 272 -13.27 7.41 -13.78
CA ASP A 272 -12.52 7.74 -14.98
C ASP A 272 -12.65 6.61 -16.00
N ARG A 273 -13.17 6.96 -17.19
CA ARG A 273 -13.38 6.01 -18.29
C ARG A 273 -12.08 5.64 -19.01
N ASP A 274 -11.02 6.42 -18.82
CA ASP A 274 -9.75 6.28 -19.53
C ASP A 274 -8.64 5.70 -18.63
N ASP A 275 -8.80 5.75 -17.30
CA ASP A 275 -7.90 5.11 -16.34
C ASP A 275 -8.72 4.35 -15.27
N PRO A 276 -8.83 3.01 -15.37
CA PRO A 276 -9.63 2.22 -14.44
C PRO A 276 -9.04 2.15 -13.02
N GLY A 277 -7.80 2.60 -12.81
CA GLY A 277 -7.18 2.75 -11.49
C GLY A 277 -7.65 4.01 -10.75
N ASN A 278 -8.28 4.95 -11.44
CA ASN A 278 -8.89 6.14 -10.84
C ASN A 278 -10.29 5.78 -10.31
N VAL A 279 -10.37 5.59 -8.99
CA VAL A 279 -11.57 5.12 -8.29
C VAL A 279 -11.83 5.95 -7.03
N TYR A 280 -13.08 6.03 -6.60
CA TYR A 280 -13.41 6.34 -5.22
C TYR A 280 -13.43 5.04 -4.43
N THR A 281 -12.67 4.97 -3.34
CA THR A 281 -12.72 3.85 -2.41
C THR A 281 -13.61 4.18 -1.23
N ILE A 282 -14.34 3.19 -0.74
CA ILE A 282 -15.22 3.32 0.43
C ILE A 282 -14.85 2.24 1.43
N GLU A 283 -14.60 2.67 2.66
CA GLU A 283 -14.23 1.80 3.77
C GLU A 283 -15.00 2.17 5.04
N TYR A 284 -15.04 1.23 5.99
CA TYR A 284 -15.66 1.44 7.30
C TYR A 284 -14.60 1.36 8.40
N ARG A 285 -14.53 2.37 9.27
CA ARG A 285 -13.56 2.47 10.38
C ARG A 285 -14.30 2.53 11.70
N THR A 286 -13.80 1.84 12.72
CA THR A 286 -14.39 1.80 14.06
C THR A 286 -13.32 2.05 15.13
N PRO A 287 -13.70 2.58 16.30
CA PRO A 287 -12.73 2.99 17.33
C PRO A 287 -12.19 1.80 18.12
N VAL A 288 -11.49 0.88 17.44
CA VAL A 288 -10.96 -0.37 17.99
C VAL A 288 -9.54 -0.61 17.50
N GLY A 289 -8.72 -1.25 18.34
CA GLY A 289 -7.36 -1.65 17.96
C GLY A 289 -6.49 -0.44 17.65
N ASN A 290 -5.85 -0.44 16.48
CA ASN A 290 -5.04 0.69 16.03
C ASN A 290 -5.86 1.96 15.81
N ASP A 291 -7.15 1.84 15.56
CA ASP A 291 -8.05 2.96 15.28
C ASP A 291 -8.79 3.49 16.53
N ALA A 292 -8.40 3.08 17.74
CA ALA A 292 -9.10 3.52 18.96
C ALA A 292 -9.03 5.03 19.22
N GLY A 293 -8.20 5.79 18.49
CA GLY A 293 -8.16 7.25 18.51
C GLY A 293 -9.31 7.91 17.74
N ILE A 294 -10.04 7.16 16.90
CA ILE A 294 -11.22 7.65 16.17
C ILE A 294 -12.38 7.84 17.17
N LYS A 295 -13.24 8.83 16.91
CA LYS A 295 -14.35 9.17 17.84
C LYS A 295 -15.52 8.19 17.79
N GLN A 296 -15.85 7.68 16.60
CA GLN A 296 -17.02 6.83 16.36
C GLN A 296 -16.86 6.00 15.10
N GLY A 297 -17.72 5.00 14.92
CA GLY A 297 -17.79 4.24 13.67
C GLY A 297 -18.22 5.15 12.50
N ALA A 298 -17.44 5.16 11.43
CA ALA A 298 -17.68 6.02 10.27
C ALA A 298 -17.32 5.30 8.97
N VAL A 299 -18.13 5.53 7.94
CA VAL A 299 -17.75 5.26 6.56
C VAL A 299 -16.95 6.46 6.06
N VAL A 300 -15.79 6.23 5.48
CA VAL A 300 -14.96 7.28 4.87
C VAL A 300 -14.73 6.96 3.39
N ILE A 301 -14.52 8.00 2.60
CA ILE A 301 -14.33 7.90 1.16
C ILE A 301 -12.97 8.50 0.80
N HIS A 302 -12.17 7.77 0.04
CA HIS A 302 -10.94 8.30 -0.55
C HIS A 302 -11.06 8.33 -2.07
N LYS A 303 -10.48 9.35 -2.69
CA LYS A 303 -10.28 9.41 -4.13
C LYS A 303 -8.88 8.93 -4.45
N VAL A 304 -8.80 7.80 -5.13
CA VAL A 304 -7.57 7.32 -5.75
C VAL A 304 -7.45 7.96 -7.12
N HIS A 305 -6.34 8.64 -7.37
CA HIS A 305 -6.12 9.31 -8.65
C HIS A 305 -4.65 9.31 -9.05
N ARG A 306 -4.38 9.17 -10.34
CA ARG A 306 -3.02 9.16 -10.87
C ARG A 306 -2.51 10.57 -11.14
N ILE A 307 -1.34 10.90 -10.58
CA ILE A 307 -0.56 12.10 -10.92
C ILE A 307 0.82 11.65 -11.41
N GLY A 308 1.12 11.94 -12.68
CA GLY A 308 2.36 11.49 -13.30
C GLY A 308 2.42 9.97 -13.38
N VAL A 309 3.35 9.36 -12.63
CA VAL A 309 3.50 7.90 -12.54
C VAL A 309 2.89 7.29 -11.29
N SER A 310 2.53 8.10 -10.29
CA SER A 310 2.09 7.67 -8.97
C SER A 310 0.58 7.81 -8.80
N TYR A 311 -0.02 6.92 -8.03
CA TYR A 311 -1.40 7.07 -7.54
C TYR A 311 -1.38 7.80 -6.21
N TYR A 312 -2.43 8.56 -5.92
CA TYR A 312 -2.62 9.32 -4.70
C TYR A 312 -3.93 8.95 -4.03
N SER A 313 -3.92 8.72 -2.71
CA SER A 313 -5.12 8.60 -1.87
C SER A 313 -5.45 9.95 -1.24
N THR A 314 -6.66 10.45 -1.50
CA THR A 314 -7.15 11.72 -0.97
C THR A 314 -8.47 11.50 -0.24
N LEU A 315 -8.51 11.71 1.07
CA LEU A 315 -9.72 11.72 1.87
C LEU A 315 -10.69 12.79 1.36
N MET A 316 -11.91 12.36 1.05
CA MET A 316 -12.94 13.22 0.48
C MET A 316 -13.84 13.77 1.58
N THR A 317 -14.10 15.06 1.51
CA THR A 317 -15.06 15.71 2.38
C THR A 317 -16.45 15.74 1.75
N HIS A 318 -17.46 15.97 2.60
CA HIS A 318 -18.84 16.20 2.19
C HIS A 318 -19.44 17.42 2.89
N GLU A 319 -20.68 17.79 2.54
CA GLU A 319 -21.36 18.97 3.09
C GLU A 319 -20.49 20.24 3.03
N LYS A 320 -20.09 20.64 1.82
CA LYS A 320 -19.24 21.82 1.55
C LYS A 320 -17.86 21.78 2.22
N GLY A 321 -17.35 20.59 2.50
CA GLY A 321 -16.03 20.43 3.06
C GLY A 321 -16.00 20.38 4.57
N GLU A 322 -17.13 20.21 5.25
CA GLU A 322 -17.19 20.22 6.71
C GLU A 322 -16.80 18.87 7.30
N TYR A 323 -17.34 17.77 6.76
CA TYR A 323 -17.24 16.44 7.36
C TYR A 323 -16.47 15.46 6.49
N ASN A 324 -15.77 14.53 7.13
CA ASN A 324 -15.11 13.40 6.47
C ASN A 324 -15.97 12.12 6.60
N GLU A 325 -16.72 12.03 7.69
CA GLU A 325 -17.43 10.85 8.15
C GLU A 325 -18.85 10.78 7.59
N LEU A 326 -19.19 9.63 7.02
CA LEU A 326 -20.56 9.24 6.75
C LEU A 326 -21.06 8.33 7.88
N THR A 327 -22.06 8.80 8.61
CA THR A 327 -22.77 8.06 9.67
C THR A 327 -24.13 7.58 9.17
N ALA A 328 -24.84 6.77 9.98
CA ALA A 328 -26.15 6.26 9.58
C ALA A 328 -27.13 7.38 9.18
N GLY A 329 -27.70 7.28 7.98
CA GLY A 329 -28.61 8.27 7.39
C GLY A 329 -27.92 9.31 6.49
N THR A 330 -26.59 9.43 6.53
CA THR A 330 -25.85 10.37 5.67
C THR A 330 -25.70 9.85 4.24
N GLU A 331 -25.55 10.80 3.31
CA GLU A 331 -25.38 10.54 1.88
C GLU A 331 -24.25 11.41 1.32
N TRP A 332 -23.41 10.81 0.50
CA TRP A 332 -22.44 11.48 -0.34
C TRP A 332 -22.84 11.36 -1.81
N LEU A 333 -22.84 12.48 -2.53
CA LEU A 333 -23.18 12.58 -3.94
C LEU A 333 -22.07 13.32 -4.68
N GLN A 334 -21.51 12.67 -5.70
CA GLN A 334 -20.48 13.24 -6.56
C GLN A 334 -20.92 13.21 -8.01
N PHE A 335 -20.96 14.37 -8.64
CA PHE A 335 -21.14 14.48 -10.10
C PHE A 335 -19.81 14.24 -10.80
N LEU A 336 -19.85 13.45 -11.87
CA LEU A 336 -18.68 13.06 -12.65
C LEU A 336 -18.61 13.85 -13.95
N ASP A 337 -19.66 13.78 -14.74
CA ASP A 337 -19.70 14.38 -16.08
C ASP A 337 -21.14 14.58 -16.58
N ILE A 338 -21.27 15.28 -17.70
CA ILE A 338 -22.51 15.45 -18.45
C ILE A 338 -22.33 14.72 -19.77
N ASN A 339 -23.31 13.90 -20.14
CA ASN A 339 -23.35 13.20 -21.41
C ASN A 339 -23.83 14.13 -22.55
N VAL A 340 -23.58 13.74 -23.80
CA VAL A 340 -24.10 14.47 -24.99
C VAL A 340 -25.63 14.60 -25.00
N ASP A 341 -26.35 13.65 -24.41
CA ASP A 341 -27.81 13.68 -24.29
C ASP A 341 -28.34 14.55 -23.13
N GLY A 342 -27.43 15.22 -22.40
CA GLY A 342 -27.75 16.05 -21.23
C GLY A 342 -27.91 15.26 -19.93
N GLY A 343 -27.72 13.94 -19.92
CA GLY A 343 -27.75 13.13 -18.70
C GLY A 343 -26.52 13.35 -17.83
N PHE A 344 -26.69 13.33 -16.50
CA PHE A 344 -25.58 13.44 -15.54
C PHE A 344 -25.04 12.07 -15.14
N GLN A 345 -23.73 11.90 -15.21
CA GLN A 345 -23.03 10.81 -14.55
C GLN A 345 -22.73 11.20 -13.10
N TYR A 346 -23.09 10.33 -12.15
CA TYR A 346 -22.87 10.57 -10.73
C TYR A 346 -22.58 9.26 -9.97
N ILE A 347 -22.04 9.42 -8.76
CA ILE A 347 -21.90 8.38 -7.75
C ILE A 347 -22.65 8.85 -6.51
N ARG A 348 -23.45 7.96 -5.93
CA ARG A 348 -24.16 8.18 -4.69
C ARG A 348 -23.84 7.05 -3.71
N VAL A 349 -23.47 7.42 -2.50
CA VAL A 349 -23.18 6.50 -1.39
C VAL A 349 -24.02 6.92 -0.20
N LYS A 350 -24.93 6.07 0.24
CA LYS A 350 -25.76 6.33 1.42
C LYS A 350 -25.52 5.26 2.47
N VAL A 351 -25.27 5.67 3.71
CA VAL A 351 -25.14 4.74 4.84
C VAL A 351 -26.55 4.46 5.38
N GLU A 352 -27.12 3.31 5.06
CA GLU A 352 -28.48 2.96 5.48
C GLU A 352 -28.53 2.57 6.96
N ARG A 353 -27.52 1.83 7.44
CA ARG A 353 -27.47 1.36 8.83
C ARG A 353 -26.04 1.10 9.28
N VAL A 354 -25.76 1.33 10.55
CA VAL A 354 -24.53 0.91 11.23
C VAL A 354 -24.86 -0.13 12.29
N HIS A 355 -24.07 -1.20 12.33
CA HIS A 355 -24.20 -2.32 13.27
C HIS A 355 -22.98 -2.35 14.17
N GLY A 356 -23.04 -1.60 15.29
CA GLY A 356 -21.89 -1.43 16.18
C GLY A 356 -21.34 -2.74 16.73
N LYS A 357 -22.21 -3.69 17.12
CA LYS A 357 -21.80 -4.99 17.69
C LYS A 357 -21.03 -5.89 16.73
N SER A 358 -21.36 -5.83 15.44
CA SER A 358 -20.72 -6.64 14.40
C SER A 358 -19.64 -5.87 13.62
N HIS A 359 -19.31 -4.64 14.04
CA HIS A 359 -18.37 -3.76 13.37
C HIS A 359 -18.63 -3.65 11.85
N SER A 360 -19.90 -3.50 11.46
CA SER A 360 -20.30 -3.46 10.05
C SER A 360 -21.29 -2.35 9.74
N ALA A 361 -21.35 -1.92 8.49
CA ALA A 361 -22.31 -0.93 7.99
C ALA A 361 -22.98 -1.42 6.70
N ASP A 362 -24.27 -1.15 6.54
CA ASP A 362 -25.00 -1.40 5.29
C ASP A 362 -25.04 -0.10 4.48
N LEU A 363 -24.51 -0.15 3.26
CA LEU A 363 -24.39 1.01 2.37
C LEU A 363 -25.19 0.74 1.11
N LYS A 364 -26.03 1.69 0.72
CA LYS A 364 -26.64 1.71 -0.61
C LYS A 364 -25.77 2.54 -1.54
N ILE A 365 -25.29 1.92 -2.61
CA ILE A 365 -24.44 2.57 -3.59
C ILE A 365 -25.17 2.57 -4.92
N ALA A 366 -25.17 3.72 -5.59
CA ALA A 366 -25.69 3.86 -6.94
C ALA A 366 -24.72 4.67 -7.81
N THR A 367 -24.51 4.25 -9.05
CA THR A 367 -23.74 5.02 -10.03
C THR A 367 -24.41 5.02 -11.38
N THR A 368 -24.31 6.15 -12.08
CA THR A 368 -24.66 6.26 -13.51
C THR A 368 -23.42 6.35 -14.39
N PHE A 369 -22.24 5.99 -13.84
CA PHE A 369 -21.00 5.95 -14.59
C PHE A 369 -21.09 4.95 -15.75
N ARG A 370 -20.85 5.45 -16.96
CA ARG A 370 -20.91 4.69 -18.21
C ARG A 370 -19.70 5.06 -19.07
N PRO A 371 -18.61 4.27 -19.02
CA PRO A 371 -17.35 4.62 -19.65
C PRO A 371 -17.43 4.72 -21.18
N GLU A 372 -18.36 4.00 -21.80
CA GLU A 372 -18.57 3.95 -23.24
C GLU A 372 -19.25 5.20 -23.83
N LEU A 373 -19.97 5.97 -23.00
CA LEU A 373 -20.72 7.13 -23.46
C LEU A 373 -19.82 8.33 -23.75
N CYS A 374 -20.19 9.10 -24.77
CA CYS A 374 -19.55 10.37 -25.11
C CYS A 374 -19.89 11.46 -24.07
N ARG A 375 -18.90 12.26 -23.69
CA ARG A 375 -19.08 13.43 -22.80
C ARG A 375 -19.72 14.57 -23.58
N GLY A 376 -20.31 15.54 -22.89
CA GLY A 376 -21.03 16.66 -23.51
C GLY A 376 -20.20 17.51 -24.47
N ALA A 377 -18.86 17.53 -24.31
CA ALA A 377 -17.94 18.20 -25.22
C ALA A 377 -17.51 17.34 -26.44
N ASP A 378 -17.76 16.03 -26.39
CA ASP A 378 -17.40 15.09 -27.46
C ASP A 378 -18.47 15.11 -28.58
N VAL A 379 -18.06 14.74 -29.79
CA VAL A 379 -18.95 14.35 -30.89
C VAL A 379 -18.76 12.86 -31.16
N ARG A 380 -19.87 12.17 -31.38
CA ARG A 380 -19.88 10.77 -31.80
C ARG A 380 -19.60 10.69 -33.30
N MET A 381 -18.52 10.05 -33.69
CA MET A 381 -18.15 9.87 -35.10
C MET A 381 -18.09 8.39 -35.48
N GLU A 382 -18.66 8.04 -36.62
CA GLU A 382 -18.59 6.69 -37.16
C GLU A 382 -17.19 6.34 -37.65
N VAL A 383 -16.75 5.12 -37.37
CA VAL A 383 -15.47 4.60 -37.85
C VAL A 383 -15.69 4.04 -39.25
N LYS A 384 -15.14 4.74 -40.26
CA LYS A 384 -15.16 4.26 -41.65
C LYS A 384 -14.12 3.15 -41.83
N GLN A 385 -14.48 2.10 -42.56
CA GLN A 385 -13.52 1.06 -42.93
C GLN A 385 -12.39 1.68 -43.77
N SER A 386 -11.16 1.45 -43.33
CA SER A 386 -9.95 1.93 -43.98
C SER A 386 -8.86 0.86 -43.82
N PRO A 387 -8.07 0.57 -44.86
CA PRO A 387 -6.96 -0.40 -44.76
C PRO A 387 -5.89 0.01 -43.75
N HIS A 388 -5.89 1.27 -43.28
CA HIS A 388 -4.93 1.80 -42.31
C HIS A 388 -5.45 1.81 -40.86
N LEU A 389 -6.70 1.35 -40.61
CA LEU A 389 -7.32 1.37 -39.28
C LEU A 389 -7.77 -0.04 -38.87
N ILE A 390 -7.41 -0.44 -37.65
CA ILE A 390 -7.87 -1.68 -37.02
C ILE A 390 -9.03 -1.33 -36.10
N THR A 391 -10.24 -1.78 -36.45
CA THR A 391 -11.47 -1.31 -35.77
C THR A 391 -11.74 -2.00 -34.44
N HIS A 392 -11.20 -3.21 -34.19
CA HIS A 392 -11.53 -4.03 -33.02
C HIS A 392 -13.05 -4.25 -32.81
N GLY A 393 -13.86 -4.11 -33.86
CA GLY A 393 -15.33 -4.16 -33.76
C GLY A 393 -16.00 -2.85 -33.30
N VAL A 394 -15.24 -1.80 -33.00
CA VAL A 394 -15.73 -0.47 -32.65
C VAL A 394 -16.42 0.17 -33.85
N ARG A 395 -17.68 0.61 -33.66
CA ARG A 395 -18.49 1.23 -34.71
C ARG A 395 -18.42 2.76 -34.72
N SER A 396 -18.22 3.36 -33.56
CA SER A 396 -18.20 4.81 -33.38
C SER A 396 -17.26 5.18 -32.26
N VAL A 397 -16.57 6.31 -32.37
CA VAL A 397 -15.67 6.87 -31.35
C VAL A 397 -16.20 8.20 -30.83
N CYS A 398 -15.88 8.51 -29.57
CA CYS A 398 -16.12 9.83 -28.98
C CYS A 398 -14.86 10.70 -29.11
N ILE A 399 -14.94 11.80 -29.86
CA ILE A 399 -13.81 12.70 -30.10
C ILE A 399 -14.21 14.17 -29.96
N GLU A 400 -13.24 15.03 -29.63
CA GLU A 400 -13.43 16.49 -29.69
C GLU A 400 -13.82 16.95 -31.11
N GLN A 401 -14.54 18.07 -31.19
CA GLN A 401 -15.02 18.65 -32.46
C GLN A 401 -13.88 18.94 -33.45
N ASN A 402 -14.18 18.83 -34.75
CA ASN A 402 -13.30 19.24 -35.86
C ASN A 402 -11.97 18.48 -36.02
N ARG A 403 -11.87 17.22 -35.58
CA ARG A 403 -10.71 16.35 -35.88
C ARG A 403 -11.09 15.05 -36.57
N THR A 404 -10.15 14.45 -37.28
CA THR A 404 -10.32 13.14 -37.92
C THR A 404 -10.09 12.00 -36.94
N VAL A 405 -10.79 10.87 -37.12
CA VAL A 405 -10.59 9.66 -36.32
C VAL A 405 -9.19 9.08 -36.55
N THR A 406 -8.49 8.79 -35.46
CA THR A 406 -7.17 8.14 -35.47
C THR A 406 -7.25 6.72 -34.90
N GLN A 407 -6.22 5.90 -35.11
CA GLN A 407 -6.14 4.57 -34.49
C GLN A 407 -6.24 4.64 -32.95
N ARG A 408 -5.61 5.66 -32.35
CA ARG A 408 -5.65 5.89 -30.90
C ARG A 408 -7.07 6.13 -30.37
N ASP A 409 -7.93 6.76 -31.17
CA ASP A 409 -9.33 7.00 -30.78
C ASP A 409 -10.13 5.70 -30.78
N ILE A 410 -9.88 4.83 -31.75
CA ILE A 410 -10.48 3.51 -31.84
C ILE A 410 -10.01 2.64 -30.67
N ASP A 411 -8.71 2.58 -30.41
CA ASP A 411 -8.13 1.79 -29.32
C ASP A 411 -8.70 2.25 -27.97
N ARG A 412 -8.80 3.57 -27.76
CA ARG A 412 -9.38 4.14 -26.55
C ARG A 412 -10.85 3.78 -26.40
N GLN A 413 -11.63 3.88 -27.48
CA GLN A 413 -13.04 3.49 -27.43
C GLN A 413 -13.22 1.99 -27.18
N TYR A 414 -12.40 1.14 -27.79
CA TYR A 414 -12.39 -0.30 -27.51
C TYR A 414 -12.15 -0.59 -26.02
N LEU A 415 -11.19 0.10 -25.39
CA LEU A 415 -10.93 -0.03 -23.95
C LEU A 415 -12.10 0.46 -23.09
N ARG A 416 -12.84 1.49 -23.52
CA ARG A 416 -14.05 1.98 -22.84
C ARG A 416 -15.21 1.00 -22.98
N ASP A 417 -15.41 0.45 -24.16
CA ASP A 417 -16.47 -0.53 -24.44
C ASP A 417 -16.24 -1.83 -23.65
N ALA A 418 -14.98 -2.26 -23.51
CA ALA A 418 -14.58 -3.44 -22.75
C ALA A 418 -14.18 -3.14 -21.29
N PHE A 419 -14.47 -1.95 -20.77
CA PHE A 419 -13.93 -1.44 -19.50
C PHE A 419 -14.12 -2.42 -18.35
N PHE A 420 -15.35 -2.88 -18.12
CA PHE A 420 -15.68 -3.81 -17.04
C PHE A 420 -15.25 -5.25 -17.33
N ASP A 421 -15.37 -5.71 -18.58
CA ASP A 421 -14.97 -7.06 -19.00
C ASP A 421 -13.48 -7.33 -18.77
N MET A 422 -12.66 -6.29 -18.93
CA MET A 422 -11.22 -6.36 -18.67
C MET A 422 -10.86 -6.33 -17.18
N ARG A 423 -11.81 -6.20 -16.24
CA ARG A 423 -11.54 -6.09 -14.79
C ARG A 423 -11.54 -7.46 -14.09
N LYS A 424 -11.01 -8.51 -14.71
CA LYS A 424 -10.85 -9.82 -14.03
C LYS A 424 -10.09 -9.67 -12.73
N THR A 425 -9.01 -8.90 -12.79
CA THR A 425 -8.29 -8.32 -11.66
C THR A 425 -8.54 -6.81 -11.63
N PHE A 426 -8.35 -6.16 -10.49
CA PHE A 426 -8.63 -4.73 -10.31
C PHE A 426 -7.85 -4.14 -9.13
N GLY A 427 -8.01 -2.84 -8.91
CA GLY A 427 -7.34 -2.12 -7.83
C GLY A 427 -5.86 -1.87 -8.09
N GLN A 428 -5.10 -1.59 -7.04
CA GLN A 428 -3.68 -1.31 -7.13
C GLN A 428 -2.86 -2.57 -7.43
N ASN A 429 -3.39 -3.76 -7.17
CA ASN A 429 -2.78 -5.03 -7.56
C ASN A 429 -3.34 -5.59 -8.88
N GLU A 430 -3.92 -4.76 -9.74
CA GLU A 430 -4.41 -5.22 -11.03
C GLU A 430 -3.28 -5.82 -11.89
N CYS A 431 -3.53 -6.97 -12.51
CA CYS A 431 -2.62 -7.58 -13.47
C CYS A 431 -2.64 -6.89 -14.83
N LYS A 432 -1.54 -6.98 -15.58
CA LYS A 432 -1.50 -6.63 -17.00
C LYS A 432 -2.54 -7.43 -17.79
N ASN A 433 -3.03 -6.83 -18.88
CA ASN A 433 -4.05 -7.44 -19.73
C ASN A 433 -3.71 -8.88 -20.13
N GLY A 434 -4.68 -9.78 -20.00
CA GLY A 434 -4.55 -11.22 -20.28
C GLY A 434 -4.20 -12.08 -19.07
N ARG A 435 -3.70 -11.48 -17.98
CA ARG A 435 -3.33 -12.19 -16.75
C ARG A 435 -4.40 -12.14 -15.67
N VAL A 436 -4.28 -13.04 -14.70
CA VAL A 436 -5.16 -13.14 -13.53
C VAL A 436 -4.32 -13.33 -12.26
N TRP A 437 -4.92 -13.09 -11.10
CA TRP A 437 -4.30 -13.44 -9.83
C TRP A 437 -4.19 -14.96 -9.70
N ARG A 438 -3.04 -15.44 -9.27
CA ARG A 438 -2.75 -16.85 -9.02
C ARG A 438 -3.66 -17.41 -7.93
N ALA A 439 -3.97 -16.59 -6.93
CA ALA A 439 -5.03 -16.85 -5.96
C ALA A 439 -4.87 -18.18 -5.18
N ILE A 440 -3.63 -18.58 -4.84
CA ILE A 440 -3.39 -19.74 -3.95
C ILE A 440 -4.15 -19.57 -2.63
N ASP A 441 -4.20 -18.34 -2.14
CA ASP A 441 -5.13 -17.91 -1.10
C ASP A 441 -5.69 -16.52 -1.42
N ALA A 442 -6.49 -15.98 -0.50
CA ALA A 442 -7.13 -14.68 -0.70
C ALA A 442 -6.15 -13.49 -0.73
N TYR A 443 -4.89 -13.65 -0.34
CA TYR A 443 -3.88 -12.58 -0.34
C TYR A 443 -2.81 -12.79 -1.41
N ASP A 444 -2.97 -13.79 -2.29
CA ASP A 444 -2.05 -14.11 -3.36
C ASP A 444 -2.39 -13.38 -4.68
N TYR A 445 -1.90 -12.14 -4.79
CA TYR A 445 -2.07 -11.28 -5.97
C TYR A 445 -0.99 -11.50 -7.05
N VAL A 446 -0.21 -12.58 -7.00
CA VAL A 446 0.79 -12.86 -8.02
C VAL A 446 0.12 -13.06 -9.39
N CYS A 447 0.56 -12.30 -10.40
CA CYS A 447 -0.11 -12.28 -11.71
C CYS A 447 0.44 -13.35 -12.67
N VAL A 448 -0.38 -14.34 -12.97
CA VAL A 448 -0.06 -15.49 -13.83
C VAL A 448 -0.96 -15.56 -15.07
N GLU A 449 -0.62 -16.44 -16.01
CA GLU A 449 -1.51 -16.76 -17.13
C GLU A 449 -2.75 -17.54 -16.64
N PRO A 450 -3.93 -17.40 -17.29
CA PRO A 450 -5.18 -17.99 -16.77
C PRO A 450 -5.13 -19.49 -16.48
N HIS A 451 -4.49 -20.29 -17.35
CA HIS A 451 -4.38 -21.74 -17.19
C HIS A 451 -3.50 -22.15 -15.99
N ARG A 452 -2.65 -21.25 -15.50
CA ARG A 452 -1.74 -21.53 -14.37
C ARG A 452 -2.49 -21.60 -13.04
N VAL A 453 -3.66 -20.96 -12.91
CA VAL A 453 -4.47 -20.99 -11.68
C VAL A 453 -4.86 -22.42 -11.34
N ASP A 454 -5.41 -23.16 -12.31
CA ASP A 454 -5.83 -24.55 -12.11
C ASP A 454 -4.61 -25.47 -11.89
N GLN A 455 -3.53 -25.28 -12.65
CA GLN A 455 -2.29 -26.06 -12.49
C GLN A 455 -1.69 -25.98 -11.08
N VAL A 456 -1.68 -24.80 -10.46
CA VAL A 456 -1.12 -24.63 -9.11
C VAL A 456 -1.97 -25.32 -8.04
N MET A 457 -3.27 -25.50 -8.29
CA MET A 457 -4.15 -26.25 -7.39
C MET A 457 -4.04 -27.76 -7.62
N ASP A 458 -4.00 -28.20 -8.87
CA ASP A 458 -3.95 -29.62 -9.25
C ASP A 458 -2.62 -30.31 -8.92
N THR A 459 -1.53 -29.53 -8.76
CA THR A 459 -0.20 -30.05 -8.41
C THR A 459 -0.01 -30.34 -6.93
N VAL A 460 -0.97 -29.96 -6.07
CA VAL A 460 -0.91 -30.24 -4.63
C VAL A 460 -1.20 -31.72 -4.39
N ALA A 461 -0.26 -32.42 -3.79
CA ALA A 461 -0.47 -33.81 -3.39
C ALA A 461 -1.44 -33.92 -2.21
N SER A 462 -2.20 -35.02 -2.15
CA SER A 462 -2.95 -35.39 -0.94
C SER A 462 -1.97 -35.69 0.18
N VAL A 463 -2.06 -34.98 1.29
CA VAL A 463 -1.24 -35.20 2.49
C VAL A 463 -2.07 -36.03 3.47
N ASP A 464 -1.48 -37.05 4.08
CA ASP A 464 -2.09 -37.74 5.23
C ASP A 464 -2.13 -36.78 6.43
N GLU A 465 -3.31 -36.58 7.04
CA GLU A 465 -3.53 -35.62 8.13
C GLU A 465 -2.69 -35.89 9.40
N ASP A 466 -2.05 -37.06 9.47
CA ASP A 466 -1.31 -37.56 10.63
C ASP A 466 0.23 -37.36 10.54
N ASP A 467 0.78 -36.86 9.42
CA ASP A 467 2.20 -36.55 9.27
C ASP A 467 2.45 -35.05 9.06
N ASP A 468 3.36 -34.46 9.84
CA ASP A 468 3.72 -33.03 9.76
C ASP A 468 4.66 -32.74 8.56
N GLY A 469 5.06 -33.79 7.83
CA GLY A 469 5.95 -33.74 6.66
C GLY A 469 5.26 -33.99 5.32
N CYS A 470 6.00 -33.75 4.24
CA CYS A 470 5.63 -34.21 2.90
C CYS A 470 6.26 -35.59 2.65
N ASP A 471 5.61 -36.43 1.84
CA ASP A 471 6.17 -37.70 1.36
C ASP A 471 7.62 -37.55 0.85
N ASP A 472 8.40 -38.64 0.89
CA ASP A 472 9.85 -38.70 0.60
C ASP A 472 10.33 -38.03 -0.73
N TYR A 473 9.43 -37.73 -1.67
CA TYR A 473 9.71 -37.11 -2.97
C TYR A 473 9.06 -35.73 -3.17
N LEU A 474 8.37 -35.22 -2.15
CA LEU A 474 7.65 -33.95 -2.16
C LEU A 474 8.26 -33.00 -1.14
N VAL A 475 8.00 -31.71 -1.34
CA VAL A 475 8.48 -30.64 -0.49
C VAL A 475 7.35 -29.66 -0.22
N HIS A 476 7.40 -28.97 0.93
CA HIS A 476 6.47 -27.88 1.18
C HIS A 476 6.64 -26.79 0.11
N ARG A 477 5.52 -26.41 -0.49
CA ARG A 477 5.39 -25.42 -1.54
C ARG A 477 5.93 -24.07 -1.12
N ASN A 478 5.71 -23.69 0.14
CA ASN A 478 6.24 -22.47 0.74
C ASN A 478 6.01 -21.22 -0.13
N ALA A 479 4.86 -21.13 -0.81
CA ALA A 479 4.51 -19.96 -1.62
C ALA A 479 4.44 -18.69 -0.77
N PHE A 480 4.17 -18.85 0.52
CA PHE A 480 4.18 -17.81 1.53
C PHE A 480 4.41 -18.40 2.92
N GLN A 481 4.63 -17.53 3.91
CA GLN A 481 4.79 -17.96 5.31
C GLN A 481 3.54 -18.69 5.81
N GLY A 482 3.70 -19.97 6.17
CA GLY A 482 2.61 -20.84 6.63
C GLY A 482 1.97 -21.71 5.53
N ASP A 483 2.40 -21.60 4.27
CA ASP A 483 1.97 -22.50 3.20
C ASP A 483 2.65 -23.86 3.32
N LYS A 484 1.89 -24.86 3.80
CA LYS A 484 2.37 -26.22 4.03
C LYS A 484 2.01 -27.22 2.92
N ALA A 485 1.36 -26.80 1.83
CA ALA A 485 0.97 -27.71 0.75
C ALA A 485 2.19 -28.46 0.18
N CYS A 486 2.06 -29.76 -0.12
CA CYS A 486 3.16 -30.57 -0.65
C CYS A 486 3.14 -30.60 -2.18
N VAL A 487 4.28 -30.28 -2.80
CA VAL A 487 4.48 -30.23 -4.27
C VAL A 487 5.85 -30.79 -4.66
N SER A 488 6.10 -30.97 -5.96
CA SER A 488 7.44 -31.32 -6.45
C SER A 488 8.45 -30.19 -6.25
N GLU A 489 9.75 -30.51 -6.28
CA GLU A 489 10.80 -29.49 -6.17
C GLU A 489 10.76 -28.46 -7.31
N ASP A 490 10.42 -28.91 -8.52
CA ASP A 490 10.30 -28.04 -9.70
C ASP A 490 9.14 -27.04 -9.55
N GLU A 491 8.00 -27.49 -9.03
CA GLU A 491 6.83 -26.64 -8.79
C GLU A 491 7.13 -25.59 -7.70
N ARG A 492 7.80 -26.00 -6.61
CA ARG A 492 8.30 -25.05 -5.59
C ARG A 492 9.23 -24.01 -6.22
N ALA A 493 10.20 -24.43 -7.03
CA ALA A 493 11.12 -23.51 -7.69
C ALA A 493 10.40 -22.51 -8.61
N LEU A 494 9.39 -22.98 -9.35
CA LEU A 494 8.57 -22.14 -10.22
C LEU A 494 7.77 -21.11 -9.42
N ILE A 495 7.10 -21.51 -8.34
CA ILE A 495 6.35 -20.61 -7.45
C ILE A 495 7.23 -19.53 -6.84
N HIS A 496 8.44 -19.90 -6.38
CA HIS A 496 9.41 -18.95 -5.85
C HIS A 496 9.85 -17.93 -6.90
N LYS A 497 10.01 -18.37 -8.16
CA LYS A 497 10.29 -17.47 -9.28
C LYS A 497 9.13 -16.53 -9.57
N GLU A 498 7.90 -17.04 -9.62
CA GLU A 498 6.68 -16.23 -9.80
C GLU A 498 6.56 -15.16 -8.71
N ASN A 499 6.84 -15.51 -7.45
CA ASN A 499 6.86 -14.57 -6.33
C ASN A 499 7.92 -13.47 -6.51
N ALA A 500 9.15 -13.85 -6.89
CA ALA A 500 10.24 -12.90 -7.10
C ALA A 500 9.99 -11.94 -8.28
N GLU A 501 9.24 -12.37 -9.29
CA GLU A 501 8.96 -11.62 -10.51
C GLU A 501 7.57 -10.96 -10.53
N SER A 502 6.81 -11.04 -9.42
CA SER A 502 5.40 -10.60 -9.34
C SER A 502 5.19 -9.16 -9.83
N HIS A 503 6.08 -8.24 -9.44
CA HIS A 503 6.06 -6.83 -9.86
C HIS A 503 6.05 -6.62 -11.38
N ARG A 504 6.62 -7.53 -12.18
CA ARG A 504 6.72 -7.40 -13.63
C ARG A 504 5.36 -7.54 -14.33
N HIS A 505 4.41 -8.19 -13.68
CA HIS A 505 3.12 -8.54 -14.25
C HIS A 505 1.95 -7.74 -13.67
N LEU A 506 2.22 -6.91 -12.66
CA LEU A 506 1.29 -5.89 -12.20
C LEU A 506 1.20 -4.74 -13.20
N ARG A 507 -0.01 -4.23 -13.38
CA ARG A 507 -0.30 -3.04 -14.19
C ARG A 507 0.13 -1.78 -13.45
N ASN A 508 -0.17 -1.72 -12.16
CA ASN A 508 0.06 -0.57 -11.31
C ASN A 508 1.24 -0.88 -10.37
N TYR A 509 2.46 -0.69 -10.86
CA TYR A 509 3.68 -0.83 -10.07
C TYR A 509 4.39 0.52 -10.01
N ALA A 510 3.91 1.39 -9.13
CA ALA A 510 4.48 2.72 -8.90
C ALA A 510 4.47 3.05 -7.42
N PHE A 511 5.29 4.02 -7.00
CA PHE A 511 5.29 4.55 -5.65
C PHE A 511 3.92 5.20 -5.35
N PHE A 512 3.18 4.66 -4.38
CA PHE A 512 1.84 5.15 -4.04
C PHE A 512 1.99 6.38 -3.13
N ASN A 513 1.24 7.44 -3.40
CA ASN A 513 1.39 8.80 -2.87
C ASN A 513 2.80 9.38 -3.02
N GLY A 514 3.49 8.98 -4.09
CA GLY A 514 4.95 8.95 -4.09
C GLY A 514 5.72 10.14 -4.67
N ALA A 515 5.07 11.15 -5.26
CA ALA A 515 5.84 12.33 -5.71
C ALA A 515 6.32 13.20 -4.52
N ASP A 516 5.88 12.86 -3.31
CA ASP A 516 6.28 13.46 -2.06
C ASP A 516 7.70 12.98 -1.78
N SER A 517 8.64 13.93 -1.82
CA SER A 517 10.05 13.64 -1.59
C SER A 517 10.27 13.25 -0.12
N VAL A 518 10.12 11.97 0.19
CA VAL A 518 10.79 11.35 1.34
C VAL A 518 12.17 10.97 0.82
N GLY A 519 13.23 11.62 1.35
CA GLY A 519 14.63 11.50 0.95
C GLY A 519 14.94 10.33 -0.01
N LEU A 520 14.96 10.63 -1.31
CA LEU A 520 15.50 9.76 -2.35
C LEU A 520 17.01 9.91 -2.41
#